data_AF-A0A3P7JH48-F1
#
_entry.id   AF-A0A3P7JH48-F1
#
_cell.length_a   1.000
_cell.length_b   1.000
_cell.length_c   1.000
_cell.angle_alpha   90.00
_cell.angle_beta   90.00
_cell.angle_gamma   90.00
#
_symmetry.space_group_name_H-M   'P 1'
#
loop_
_entity.id
_entity.type
_entity.pdbx_description
1 polymer ?
#
loop_
_entity_poly.entity_id
_entity_poly.type
_entity_poly.pdbx_seq_one_letter_code
_entity_poly.pdbx_strand_id
1 'polypeptide(L)'
;MEAGPSEDSVVMMEDSNLSMESVESVPQQRPPSIPLAPVEVKDLIEYEWPLKSGDKYFLQEQVGDLLDIKSFSRKFPDMSRRKVEKKNCIVELRDLCAMRSVEIRDLMASEYPTIYQEFQKVTAERLKAVMAEQAKEMEAIKNDVKKLAELREKAIKSAAEFNKELQQVKKYERQHYWDVQTSIIQSSANKWKKLPAKYTKPDPYPVALIHGQYQNYYRKLVLACT
;
A
#
# COMPACT_ATOMS: atom_id res chain seq x y z
N MET A 1 64.11 -41.39 -30.26
CA MET A 1 64.46 -40.81 -31.57
C MET A 1 63.51 -39.63 -31.73
N GLU A 2 63.98 -38.46 -31.30
CA GLU A 2 64.61 -37.46 -32.19
C GLU A 2 63.52 -36.69 -32.94
N ALA A 3 63.45 -35.38 -33.04
CA ALA A 3 64.21 -34.24 -32.54
C ALA A 3 63.28 -33.01 -32.78
N GLY A 4 63.56 -31.86 -32.17
CA GLY A 4 62.96 -30.57 -32.58
C GLY A 4 63.52 -30.10 -33.95
N PRO A 5 63.63 -28.80 -34.24
CA PRO A 5 63.04 -27.60 -33.63
C PRO A 5 62.61 -26.53 -34.69
N SER A 6 62.40 -25.28 -34.24
CA SER A 6 62.73 -23.99 -34.93
C SER A 6 61.94 -23.59 -36.19
N GLU A 7 61.73 -22.32 -36.56
CA GLU A 7 61.97 -20.98 -35.99
C GLU A 7 61.22 -19.99 -36.92
N ASP A 8 60.68 -18.93 -36.32
CA ASP A 8 60.67 -17.54 -36.76
C ASP A 8 60.35 -17.12 -38.21
N SER A 9 59.39 -16.21 -38.32
CA SER A 9 59.63 -14.95 -39.05
C SER A 9 58.76 -13.82 -38.48
N VAL A 10 59.45 -12.89 -37.83
CA VAL A 10 58.98 -11.55 -37.48
C VAL A 10 58.91 -10.73 -38.76
N VAL A 11 57.75 -10.12 -39.04
CA VAL A 11 57.67 -8.96 -39.95
C VAL A 11 57.13 -7.79 -39.15
N MET A 12 58.04 -6.85 -38.92
CA MET A 12 57.79 -5.51 -38.38
C MET A 12 56.96 -4.71 -39.39
N MET A 13 55.92 -4.02 -38.94
CA MET A 13 55.45 -2.81 -39.60
C MET A 13 55.35 -1.71 -38.56
N GLU A 14 56.19 -0.70 -38.79
CA GLU A 14 56.30 0.54 -38.04
C GLU A 14 55.17 1.51 -38.42
N ASP A 15 54.78 2.27 -37.39
CA ASP A 15 54.43 3.69 -37.38
C ASP A 15 53.34 4.24 -38.31
N SER A 16 52.28 4.73 -37.65
CA SER A 16 51.68 6.02 -38.00
C SER A 16 51.11 6.70 -36.76
N ASN A 17 51.85 7.71 -36.30
CA ASN A 17 51.43 8.80 -35.44
C ASN A 17 50.09 9.40 -35.90
N LEU A 18 49.19 9.67 -34.95
CA LEU A 18 48.25 10.79 -35.07
C LEU A 18 48.03 11.42 -33.70
N SER A 19 48.28 12.72 -33.71
CA SER A 19 48.54 13.64 -32.62
C SER A 19 47.38 13.86 -31.66
N MET A 20 47.72 14.04 -30.39
CA MET A 20 46.97 14.84 -29.42
C MET A 20 46.86 16.29 -29.92
N GLU A 21 45.63 16.77 -30.09
CA GLU A 21 45.33 18.20 -30.03
C GLU A 21 44.36 18.47 -28.87
N SER A 22 44.82 19.35 -28.00
CA SER A 22 44.09 19.92 -26.87
C SER A 22 42.95 20.79 -27.39
N VAL A 23 41.70 20.44 -27.06
CA VAL A 23 40.53 21.33 -27.23
C VAL A 23 39.99 21.73 -25.86
N GLU A 24 40.57 22.80 -25.34
CA GLU A 24 39.91 23.66 -24.35
C GLU A 24 38.63 24.22 -24.99
N SER A 25 37.47 23.83 -24.46
CA SER A 25 36.18 24.33 -24.93
C SER A 25 35.23 24.64 -23.77
N VAL A 26 35.19 25.94 -23.46
CA VAL A 26 34.03 26.78 -23.11
C VAL A 26 33.16 26.34 -21.90
N PRO A 27 33.04 27.16 -20.84
CA PRO A 27 32.04 26.95 -19.80
C PRO A 27 30.65 27.09 -20.40
N GLN A 28 29.92 25.99 -20.45
CA GLN A 28 28.54 25.94 -20.92
C GLN A 28 27.67 26.73 -19.93
N GLN A 29 27.37 27.99 -20.27
CA GLN A 29 26.39 28.78 -19.54
C GLN A 29 25.05 28.05 -19.64
N ARG A 30 24.56 27.56 -18.49
CA ARG A 30 23.19 27.08 -18.34
C ARG A 30 22.24 28.20 -18.78
N PRO A 31 21.24 27.93 -19.64
CA PRO A 31 20.22 28.93 -19.93
C PRO A 31 19.53 29.35 -18.63
N PRO A 32 19.13 30.63 -18.49
CA PRO A 32 18.48 31.10 -17.28
C PRO A 32 17.23 30.27 -17.01
N SER A 33 17.22 29.62 -15.86
CA SER A 33 16.04 28.96 -15.30
C SER A 33 14.89 29.96 -15.32
N ILE A 34 13.85 29.66 -16.11
CA ILE A 34 12.55 30.30 -16.02
C ILE A 34 12.20 30.31 -14.52
N PRO A 35 11.83 31.46 -13.91
CA PRO A 35 11.35 31.45 -12.54
C PRO A 35 10.11 30.55 -12.52
N LEU A 36 10.23 29.36 -11.94
CA LEU A 36 9.08 28.58 -11.51
C LEU A 36 8.26 29.53 -10.63
N ALA A 37 7.00 29.72 -10.96
CA ALA A 37 6.10 30.50 -10.12
C ALA A 37 6.21 29.96 -8.68
N PRO A 38 6.20 30.83 -7.65
CA PRO A 38 6.31 30.39 -6.27
C PRO A 38 5.19 29.38 -5.99
N VAL A 39 5.57 28.16 -5.63
CA VAL A 39 4.64 27.07 -5.32
C VAL A 39 3.82 27.52 -4.12
N GLU A 40 2.52 27.71 -4.31
CA GLU A 40 1.63 28.08 -3.21
C GLU A 40 1.28 26.85 -2.38
N VAL A 41 0.85 27.07 -1.14
CA VAL A 41 0.41 26.02 -0.20
C VAL A 41 -0.67 25.10 -0.83
N LYS A 42 -1.42 25.61 -1.81
CA LYS A 42 -2.46 24.90 -2.54
C LYS A 42 -1.95 23.81 -3.47
N ASP A 43 -0.69 23.91 -3.91
CA ASP A 43 -0.07 22.99 -4.86
C ASP A 43 0.63 21.81 -4.17
N LEU A 44 0.65 21.77 -2.84
CA LEU A 44 1.12 20.61 -2.08
C LEU A 44 0.17 19.42 -2.27
N ILE A 45 0.71 18.33 -2.80
CA ILE A 45 -0.04 17.09 -3.04
C ILE A 45 0.51 15.99 -2.12
N GLU A 46 -0.36 15.44 -1.27
CA GLU A 46 -0.09 14.21 -0.52
C GLU A 46 -0.26 13.00 -1.45
N TYR A 47 0.83 12.27 -1.72
CA TYR A 47 0.81 11.04 -2.50
C TYR A 47 0.75 9.83 -1.57
N GLU A 48 -0.08 8.84 -1.88
CA GLU A 48 -0.07 7.57 -1.18
C GLU A 48 0.98 6.63 -1.80
N TRP A 49 1.94 6.18 -1.00
CA TRP A 49 3.05 5.37 -1.47
C TRP A 49 3.54 4.39 -0.39
N PRO A 50 3.57 3.07 -0.59
CA PRO A 50 3.04 2.31 -1.72
C PRO A 50 1.52 2.44 -1.87
N LEU A 51 1.00 2.19 -3.07
CA LEU A 51 -0.44 2.22 -3.35
C LEU A 51 -1.20 1.32 -2.37
N LYS A 52 -2.25 1.86 -1.72
CA LYS A 52 -3.10 1.20 -0.72
C LYS A 52 -2.43 0.85 0.62
N SER A 53 -1.23 1.38 0.88
CA SER A 53 -0.53 1.18 2.15
C SER A 53 -1.03 2.12 3.26
N GLY A 54 -1.78 3.18 2.92
CA GLY A 54 -2.18 4.24 3.84
C GLY A 54 -1.07 5.23 4.21
N ASP A 55 0.18 4.93 3.84
CA ASP A 55 1.32 5.81 4.09
C ASP A 55 1.38 6.92 3.04
N LYS A 56 1.39 8.16 3.51
CA LYS A 56 1.41 9.36 2.67
C LYS A 56 2.80 10.00 2.65
N TYR A 57 3.19 10.48 1.47
CA TYR A 57 4.48 11.09 1.18
C TYR A 57 4.30 12.39 0.41
N PHE A 58 5.24 13.31 0.58
CA PHE A 58 5.38 14.52 -0.25
C PHE A 58 6.63 14.41 -1.11
N LEU A 59 6.62 15.11 -2.23
CA LEU A 59 7.82 15.30 -3.05
C LEU A 59 8.72 16.38 -2.41
N GLN A 60 10.00 16.08 -2.31
CA GLN A 60 10.98 16.99 -1.70
C GLN A 60 11.02 18.35 -2.42
N GLU A 61 10.94 18.36 -3.76
CA GLU A 61 10.94 19.59 -4.57
C GLU A 61 9.76 20.51 -4.19
N GLN A 62 8.54 19.97 -4.08
CA GLN A 62 7.34 20.75 -3.72
C GLN A 62 7.47 21.42 -2.34
N VAL A 63 8.04 20.69 -1.37
CA VAL A 63 8.22 21.20 -0.01
C VAL A 63 9.39 22.18 0.06
N GLY A 64 10.43 21.98 -0.75
CA GLY A 64 11.58 22.87 -0.84
C GLY A 64 11.25 24.23 -1.42
N ASP A 65 10.47 24.24 -2.49
CA ASP A 65 10.00 25.48 -3.12
C ASP A 65 9.03 26.23 -2.21
N LEU A 66 8.16 25.52 -1.47
CA LEU A 66 7.21 26.16 -0.55
C LEU A 66 7.88 26.80 0.66
N LEU A 67 8.87 26.12 1.25
CA LEU A 67 9.55 26.59 2.47
C LEU A 67 10.81 27.43 2.18
N ASP A 68 11.14 27.65 0.91
CA ASP A 68 12.37 28.29 0.43
C ASP A 68 13.66 27.64 1.00
N ILE A 69 13.68 26.30 1.04
CA ILE A 69 14.80 25.51 1.57
C ILE A 69 15.63 24.95 0.40
N LYS A 70 16.78 25.58 0.14
CA LYS A 70 17.72 25.16 -0.92
C LYS A 70 18.37 23.80 -0.69
N SER A 71 18.48 23.32 0.55
CA SER A 71 19.07 22.02 0.85
C SER A 71 18.53 21.42 2.15
N PHE A 72 17.60 20.47 2.01
CA PHE A 72 17.09 19.71 3.15
C PHE A 72 18.17 18.89 3.85
N SER A 73 19.17 18.37 3.11
CA SER A 73 20.22 17.54 3.70
C SER A 73 21.09 18.28 4.72
N ARG A 74 21.20 19.61 4.62
CA ARG A 74 22.03 20.43 5.51
C ARG A 74 21.25 20.94 6.71
N LYS A 75 19.98 21.32 6.50
CA LYS A 75 19.12 21.83 7.56
C LYS A 75 18.50 20.71 8.40
N PHE A 76 18.15 19.59 7.77
CA PHE A 76 17.48 18.46 8.41
C PHE A 76 18.14 17.13 7.99
N PRO A 77 19.27 16.76 8.61
CA PRO A 77 20.00 15.55 8.26
C PRO A 77 19.19 14.28 8.56
N ASP A 78 18.37 14.29 9.61
CA ASP A 78 17.69 13.10 10.13
C ASP A 78 16.35 12.76 9.45
N MET A 79 15.92 13.56 8.46
CA MET A 79 14.64 13.35 7.78
C MET A 79 14.68 12.14 6.84
N SER A 80 13.60 11.35 6.86
CA SER A 80 13.46 10.16 6.03
C SER A 80 13.36 10.52 4.55
N ARG A 81 14.33 10.04 3.78
CA ARG A 81 14.46 10.33 2.34
C ARG A 81 14.46 9.03 1.56
N ARG A 82 13.42 8.83 0.76
CA ARG A 82 13.30 7.68 -0.13
C ARG A 82 13.45 8.13 -1.58
N LYS A 83 14.49 7.66 -2.26
CA LYS A 83 14.61 7.84 -3.71
C LYS A 83 13.46 7.10 -4.39
N VAL A 84 12.67 7.80 -5.20
CA VAL A 84 11.53 7.20 -5.88
C VAL A 84 12.05 6.45 -7.11
N GLU A 85 11.74 5.15 -7.21
CA GLU A 85 12.14 4.33 -8.34
C GLU A 85 11.23 4.56 -9.55
N LYS A 86 11.84 4.70 -10.74
CA LYS A 86 11.18 5.05 -12.01
C LYS A 86 9.99 4.17 -12.41
N LYS A 87 9.93 2.92 -11.93
CA LYS A 87 8.89 1.95 -12.34
C LYS A 87 7.49 2.29 -11.81
N ASN A 88 7.42 3.15 -10.80
CA ASN A 88 6.17 3.40 -10.09
C ASN A 88 5.85 4.89 -9.90
N CYS A 89 6.61 5.78 -10.55
CA CYS A 89 6.34 7.20 -10.52
C CYS A 89 5.16 7.51 -11.44
N ILE A 90 4.17 8.25 -10.92
CA ILE A 90 3.09 8.84 -11.72
C ILE A 90 3.60 10.03 -12.56
N VAL A 91 4.83 10.51 -12.29
CA VAL A 91 5.42 11.70 -12.91
C VAL A 91 6.75 11.35 -13.58
N GLU A 92 6.91 11.73 -14.86
CA GLU A 92 8.07 11.42 -15.72
C GLU A 92 9.34 12.21 -15.40
N LEU A 93 9.46 12.78 -14.19
CA LEU A 93 10.60 13.61 -13.81
C LEU A 93 11.70 12.77 -13.13
N ARG A 94 12.93 13.00 -13.57
CA ARG A 94 14.12 12.26 -13.12
C ARG A 94 14.53 12.73 -11.71
N ASP A 95 14.92 11.76 -10.87
CA ASP A 95 15.50 11.94 -9.53
C ASP A 95 14.60 12.59 -8.46
N LEU A 96 13.32 12.23 -8.40
CA LEU A 96 12.43 12.62 -7.31
C LEU A 96 12.77 11.90 -5.99
N CYS A 97 12.86 12.67 -4.91
CA CYS A 97 12.97 12.18 -3.54
C CYS A 97 11.62 12.35 -2.84
N ALA A 98 11.10 11.28 -2.26
CA ALA A 98 9.89 11.32 -1.45
C ALA A 98 10.26 11.37 0.02
N MET A 99 9.57 12.25 0.75
CA MET A 99 9.69 12.40 2.20
C MET A 99 8.38 12.04 2.87
N ARG A 100 8.43 11.47 4.08
CA ARG A 100 7.24 11.03 4.81
C ARG A 100 6.39 12.25 5.20
N SER A 101 5.08 12.18 4.92
CA SER A 101 4.17 13.30 5.20
C SER A 101 4.11 13.69 6.68
N VAL A 102 4.21 12.71 7.58
CA VAL A 102 4.16 12.92 9.03
C VAL A 102 5.30 13.84 9.47
N GLU A 103 6.54 13.52 9.08
CA GLU A 103 7.72 14.29 9.47
C GLU A 103 7.67 15.73 8.93
N ILE A 104 7.15 15.91 7.71
CA ILE A 104 7.01 17.25 7.12
C ILE A 104 5.91 18.06 7.82
N ARG A 105 4.78 17.43 8.18
CA ARG A 105 3.72 18.12 8.93
C ARG A 105 4.23 18.57 10.30
N ASP A 106 5.01 17.75 10.98
CA ASP A 106 5.60 18.09 12.28
C ASP A 106 6.61 19.23 12.14
N LEU A 107 7.44 19.23 11.09
CA LEU A 107 8.37 20.31 10.76
C LEU A 107 7.64 21.62 10.42
N MET A 108 6.60 21.56 9.60
CA MET A 108 5.79 22.74 9.28
C MET A 108 5.12 23.29 10.55
N ALA A 109 4.67 22.44 11.46
CA ALA A 109 4.05 22.87 12.71
C ALA A 109 5.04 23.56 13.67
N SER A 110 6.30 23.11 13.72
CA SER A 110 7.31 23.66 14.63
C SER A 110 7.95 24.96 14.11
N GLU A 111 8.37 24.99 12.85
CA GLU A 111 9.16 26.10 12.30
C GLU A 111 8.34 27.09 11.47
N TYR A 112 7.20 26.66 10.91
CA TYR A 112 6.39 27.45 9.97
C TYR A 112 4.89 27.41 10.31
N PRO A 113 4.47 27.82 11.52
CA PRO A 113 3.10 27.66 11.99
C PRO A 113 2.06 28.40 11.14
N THR A 114 2.43 29.52 10.50
CA THR A 114 1.54 30.28 9.60
C THR A 114 1.23 29.50 8.33
N ILE A 115 2.26 28.96 7.68
CA ILE A 115 2.15 28.11 6.48
C ILE A 115 1.38 26.83 6.81
N TYR A 116 1.65 26.24 7.98
CA TYR A 116 0.95 25.03 8.43
C TYR A 116 -0.56 25.24 8.66
N GLN A 117 -0.96 26.39 9.23
CA GLN A 117 -2.36 26.72 9.41
C GLN A 117 -3.10 26.89 8.07
N GLU A 118 -2.45 27.52 7.09
CA GLU A 118 -3.01 27.64 5.75
C GLU A 118 -3.12 26.27 5.07
N PHE A 119 -2.09 25.43 5.18
CA PHE A 119 -2.10 24.07 4.65
C PHE A 119 -3.24 23.23 5.23
N GLN A 120 -3.48 23.31 6.54
CA GLN A 120 -4.60 22.63 7.18
C GLN A 120 -5.96 23.10 6.66
N LYS A 121 -6.14 24.41 6.47
CA LYS A 121 -7.38 24.96 5.90
C LYS A 121 -7.62 24.46 4.49
N VAL A 122 -6.62 24.53 3.63
CA VAL A 122 -6.71 24.05 2.24
C VAL A 122 -7.00 22.55 2.19
N THR A 123 -6.32 21.76 3.02
CA THR A 123 -6.52 20.31 3.08
C THR A 123 -7.93 19.96 3.57
N ALA A 124 -8.43 20.66 4.59
CA ALA A 124 -9.78 20.48 5.11
C ALA A 124 -10.85 20.90 4.09
N GLU A 125 -10.65 22.01 3.38
CA GLU A 125 -11.53 22.46 2.30
C GLU A 125 -11.56 21.47 1.14
N ARG A 126 -10.40 20.97 0.71
CA ARG A 126 -10.30 19.95 -0.33
C ARG A 126 -11.00 18.65 0.07
N LEU A 127 -10.79 18.19 1.31
CA LEU A 127 -11.49 17.01 1.84
C LEU A 127 -12.99 17.25 1.87
N LYS A 128 -13.45 18.41 2.33
CA LYS A 128 -14.87 18.77 2.37
C LYS A 128 -15.48 18.82 0.97
N ALA A 129 -14.75 19.35 -0.02
CA ALA A 129 -15.19 19.39 -1.42
C ALA A 129 -15.35 17.98 -2.00
N VAL A 130 -14.36 17.11 -1.79
CA VAL A 130 -14.43 15.69 -2.21
C VAL A 130 -15.60 14.97 -1.54
N MET A 131 -15.79 15.16 -0.22
CA MET A 131 -16.91 14.57 0.51
C MET A 131 -18.26 15.09 0.01
N ALA A 132 -18.36 16.38 -0.32
CA ALA A 132 -19.58 16.98 -0.86
C ALA A 132 -19.89 16.48 -2.27
N GLU A 133 -18.87 16.29 -3.12
CA GLU A 133 -19.01 15.71 -4.45
C GLU A 133 -19.46 14.25 -4.36
N GLN A 134 -18.80 13.44 -3.54
CA GLN A 134 -19.20 12.06 -3.27
C GLN A 134 -20.63 11.95 -2.71
N ALA A 135 -21.02 12.87 -1.82
CA ALA A 135 -22.38 12.90 -1.29
C ALA A 135 -23.41 13.21 -2.39
N LYS A 136 -23.13 14.18 -3.27
CA LYS A 136 -23.98 14.51 -4.42
C LYS A 136 -24.08 13.35 -5.41
N GLU A 137 -22.96 12.68 -5.70
CA GLU A 137 -22.95 11.49 -6.54
C GLU A 137 -23.79 10.36 -5.94
N MET A 138 -23.64 10.08 -4.65
CA MET A 138 -24.43 9.07 -3.95
C MET A 138 -25.91 9.41 -3.92
N GLU A 139 -26.27 10.69 -3.78
CA GLU A 139 -27.66 11.15 -3.86
C GLU A 139 -28.23 11.01 -5.29
N ALA A 140 -27.45 11.37 -6.31
CA ALA A 140 -27.83 11.18 -7.71
C ALA A 140 -28.01 9.70 -8.07
N ILE A 141 -27.18 8.80 -7.53
CA ILE A 141 -27.31 7.36 -7.74
C ILE A 141 -28.55 6.80 -7.03
N LYS A 142 -28.90 7.29 -5.84
CA LYS A 142 -30.13 6.87 -5.15
C LYS A 142 -31.40 7.19 -5.95
N ASN A 143 -31.39 8.30 -6.68
CA ASN A 143 -32.53 8.71 -7.51
C ASN A 143 -32.65 7.90 -8.81
N ASP A 144 -31.59 7.20 -9.25
CA ASP A 144 -31.58 6.39 -10.46
C ASP A 144 -31.63 4.88 -10.14
N VAL A 145 -32.79 4.27 -10.41
CA VAL A 145 -33.05 2.85 -10.14
C VAL A 145 -32.02 1.92 -10.81
N LYS A 146 -31.53 2.27 -12.02
CA LYS A 146 -30.57 1.43 -12.75
C LYS A 146 -29.18 1.47 -12.10
N LYS A 147 -28.69 2.66 -11.76
CA LYS A 147 -27.39 2.83 -11.08
C LYS A 147 -27.41 2.20 -9.68
N LEU A 148 -28.54 2.27 -8.98
CA LEU A 148 -28.70 1.60 -7.69
C LEU A 148 -28.62 0.07 -7.81
N ALA A 149 -29.22 -0.51 -8.87
CA ALA A 149 -29.12 -1.95 -9.14
C ALA A 149 -27.67 -2.37 -9.45
N GLU A 150 -26.94 -1.59 -10.24
CA GLU A 150 -25.51 -1.83 -10.51
C GLU A 150 -24.65 -1.74 -9.25
N LEU A 151 -24.88 -0.75 -8.38
CA LEU A 151 -24.18 -0.66 -7.08
C LEU A 151 -24.46 -1.87 -6.20
N ARG A 152 -25.72 -2.34 -6.17
CA ARG A 152 -26.09 -3.55 -5.44
C ARG A 152 -25.37 -4.78 -5.99
N GLU A 153 -25.29 -4.92 -7.31
CA GLU A 153 -24.57 -6.03 -7.94
C GLU A 153 -23.07 -5.96 -7.62
N LYS A 154 -22.45 -4.77 -7.68
CA LYS A 154 -21.06 -4.55 -7.28
C LYS A 154 -20.82 -4.90 -5.81
N ALA A 155 -21.72 -4.51 -4.91
CA ALA A 155 -21.63 -4.85 -3.49
C ALA A 155 -21.73 -6.37 -3.25
N ILE A 156 -22.65 -7.06 -3.94
CA ILE A 156 -22.78 -8.51 -3.89
C ILE A 156 -21.52 -9.20 -4.41
N LYS A 157 -20.97 -8.74 -5.55
CA LYS A 157 -19.72 -9.26 -6.13
C LYS A 157 -18.54 -9.07 -5.19
N SER A 158 -18.38 -7.87 -4.62
CA SER A 158 -17.33 -7.57 -3.64
C SER A 158 -17.44 -8.45 -2.40
N ALA A 159 -18.65 -8.63 -1.85
CA ALA A 159 -18.87 -9.55 -0.73
C ALA A 159 -18.55 -11.00 -1.09
N ALA A 160 -18.89 -11.44 -2.31
CA ALA A 160 -18.59 -12.78 -2.79
C ALA A 160 -17.08 -12.99 -2.99
N GLU A 161 -16.36 -12.01 -3.52
CA GLU A 161 -14.91 -12.02 -3.67
C GLU A 161 -14.21 -12.06 -2.32
N PHE A 162 -14.61 -11.20 -1.38
CA PHE A 162 -14.08 -11.21 -0.01
C PHE A 162 -14.32 -12.56 0.68
N ASN A 163 -15.53 -13.13 0.55
CA ASN A 163 -15.84 -14.44 1.10
C ASN A 163 -14.99 -15.55 0.45
N LYS A 164 -14.74 -15.47 -0.86
CA LYS A 164 -13.88 -16.42 -1.58
C LYS A 164 -12.45 -16.34 -1.07
N GLU A 165 -11.89 -15.14 -0.95
CA GLU A 165 -10.55 -14.90 -0.43
C GLU A 165 -10.42 -15.38 1.02
N LEU A 166 -11.37 -15.04 1.88
CA LEU A 166 -11.41 -15.49 3.27
C LEU A 166 -11.38 -17.02 3.38
N GLN A 167 -12.15 -17.71 2.54
CA GLN A 167 -12.21 -19.16 2.52
C GLN A 167 -10.94 -19.77 1.91
N GLN A 168 -10.29 -19.11 0.95
CA GLN A 168 -8.99 -19.51 0.43
C GLN A 168 -7.92 -19.39 1.53
N VAL A 169 -7.82 -18.27 2.22
CA VAL A 169 -6.89 -18.06 3.35
C VAL A 169 -7.11 -19.12 4.42
N LYS A 170 -8.37 -19.37 4.81
CA LYS A 170 -8.71 -20.43 5.75
C LYS A 170 -8.28 -21.82 5.26
N LYS A 171 -8.44 -22.10 3.97
CA LYS A 171 -8.14 -23.41 3.38
C LYS A 171 -6.66 -23.62 3.09
N TYR A 172 -5.87 -22.60 2.77
CA TYR A 172 -4.48 -22.80 2.33
C TYR A 172 -3.46 -22.35 3.37
N GLU A 173 -3.76 -21.29 4.12
CA GLU A 173 -2.82 -20.73 5.09
C GLU A 173 -3.17 -21.11 6.54
N ARG A 174 -4.47 -21.11 6.87
CA ARG A 174 -4.96 -21.17 8.26
C ARG A 174 -5.84 -22.39 8.54
N GLN A 175 -5.48 -23.56 8.00
CA GLN A 175 -6.21 -24.81 8.26
C GLN A 175 -6.07 -25.29 9.70
N HIS A 176 -4.88 -25.07 10.25
CA HIS A 176 -4.46 -25.56 11.55
C HIS A 176 -3.85 -24.41 12.33
N TYR A 177 -4.09 -24.40 13.63
CA TYR A 177 -3.53 -23.44 14.54
C TYR A 177 -2.70 -24.18 15.59
N TRP A 178 -1.44 -23.79 15.75
CA TRP A 178 -0.61 -24.28 16.84
C TRP A 178 -0.95 -23.50 18.11
N ASP A 179 -1.56 -24.17 19.08
CA ASP A 179 -1.79 -23.60 20.39
C ASP A 179 -0.49 -23.63 21.21
N VAL A 180 0.06 -22.45 21.48
CA VAL A 180 1.35 -22.27 22.16
C VAL A 180 1.31 -22.76 23.61
N GLN A 181 0.16 -22.64 24.29
CA GLN A 181 0.07 -22.99 25.71
C GLN A 181 -0.03 -24.49 25.92
N THR A 182 -0.73 -25.20 25.03
CA THR A 182 -0.94 -26.65 25.14
C THR A 182 -0.01 -27.46 24.24
N SER A 183 0.70 -26.80 23.31
CA SER A 183 1.49 -27.45 22.25
C SER A 183 0.67 -28.41 21.38
N ILE A 184 -0.64 -28.16 21.27
CA ILE A 184 -1.57 -28.97 20.46
C ILE A 184 -1.87 -28.24 19.16
N ILE A 185 -1.80 -28.97 18.04
CA ILE A 185 -2.28 -28.48 16.75
C ILE A 185 -3.80 -28.61 16.71
N GLN A 186 -4.49 -27.48 16.87
CA GLN A 186 -5.92 -27.41 16.70
C GLN A 186 -6.26 -27.41 15.21
N SER A 187 -7.03 -28.41 14.79
CA SER A 187 -7.66 -28.45 13.47
C SER A 187 -9.16 -28.20 13.63
N SER A 188 -9.84 -27.68 12.60
CA SER A 188 -11.28 -27.47 12.69
C SER A 188 -12.01 -28.81 12.87
N ALA A 189 -12.34 -29.18 14.11
CA ALA A 189 -13.11 -30.35 14.44
C ALA A 189 -14.61 -30.09 14.22
N ASN A 190 -15.00 -29.77 12.99
CA ASN A 190 -16.37 -29.35 12.71
C ASN A 190 -17.27 -30.56 12.43
N LYS A 191 -17.66 -31.26 13.50
CA LYS A 191 -18.82 -32.16 13.50
C LYS A 191 -19.78 -31.74 14.60
N TRP A 192 -20.26 -30.50 14.53
CA TRP A 192 -21.47 -30.15 15.28
C TRP A 192 -22.56 -31.10 14.76
N LYS A 193 -23.02 -31.99 15.63
CA LYS A 193 -24.09 -32.93 15.30
C LYS A 193 -25.35 -32.11 15.07
N LYS A 194 -25.66 -31.83 13.81
CA LYS A 194 -26.95 -31.23 13.46
C LYS A 194 -28.03 -32.27 13.73
N LEU A 195 -29.07 -31.89 14.47
CA LEU A 195 -30.24 -32.75 14.58
C LEU A 195 -30.86 -32.90 13.18
N PRO A 196 -31.19 -34.13 12.75
CA PRO A 196 -31.98 -34.32 11.54
C PRO A 196 -33.30 -33.55 11.62
N ALA A 197 -33.76 -32.99 10.50
CA ALA A 197 -34.95 -32.12 10.45
C ALA A 197 -36.23 -32.76 11.02
N LYS A 198 -36.31 -34.10 11.02
CA LYS A 198 -37.43 -34.85 11.65
C LYS A 198 -37.53 -34.61 13.16
N TYR A 199 -36.40 -34.32 13.81
CA TYR A 199 -36.29 -34.12 15.25
C TYR A 199 -36.23 -32.63 15.65
N THR A 200 -36.29 -31.70 14.69
CA THR A 200 -36.37 -30.25 14.95
C THR A 200 -37.83 -29.79 15.05
N LYS A 201 -38.79 -30.63 14.67
CA LYS A 201 -40.21 -30.34 14.82
C LYS A 201 -40.60 -30.38 16.30
N PRO A 202 -41.48 -29.48 16.77
CA PRO A 202 -41.98 -29.55 18.13
C PRO A 202 -42.71 -30.88 18.33
N ASP A 203 -42.24 -31.67 19.28
CA ASP A 203 -42.90 -32.89 19.75
C ASP A 203 -44.06 -32.49 20.68
N PRO A 204 -45.15 -33.29 20.75
CA PRO A 204 -46.17 -33.14 21.79
C PRO A 204 -45.64 -33.06 23.24
N TYR A 205 -44.41 -33.53 23.50
CA TYR A 205 -43.79 -33.45 24.82
C TYR A 205 -43.09 -32.10 25.05
N PRO A 206 -43.39 -31.39 26.16
CA PRO A 206 -42.78 -30.10 26.46
C PRO A 206 -41.26 -30.20 26.66
N VAL A 207 -40.58 -29.06 26.47
CA VAL A 207 -39.14 -28.93 26.74
C VAL A 207 -38.85 -29.32 28.18
N ALA A 208 -37.82 -30.16 28.40
CA ALA A 208 -37.43 -30.59 29.74
C ALA A 208 -37.06 -29.36 30.59
N LEU A 209 -37.84 -29.13 31.64
CA LEU A 209 -37.58 -28.07 32.62
C LEU A 209 -36.59 -28.55 33.70
N ILE A 210 -36.50 -29.87 33.90
CA ILE A 210 -35.71 -30.51 34.93
C ILE A 210 -34.74 -31.51 34.29
N HIS A 211 -33.49 -31.51 34.75
CA HIS A 211 -32.49 -32.50 34.35
C HIS A 211 -32.97 -33.92 34.67
N GLY A 212 -32.96 -34.83 33.68
CA GLY A 212 -33.44 -36.21 33.85
C GLY A 212 -34.92 -36.43 33.50
N GLN A 213 -35.68 -35.37 33.19
CA GLN A 213 -37.01 -35.50 32.60
C GLN A 213 -36.90 -36.17 31.23
N TYR A 214 -37.75 -37.17 30.98
CA TYR A 214 -37.78 -37.87 29.70
C TYR A 214 -38.08 -36.87 28.57
N GLN A 215 -37.21 -36.83 27.57
CA GLN A 215 -37.43 -36.10 26.33
C GLN A 215 -36.92 -36.92 25.16
N ASN A 216 -37.64 -36.90 24.04
CA ASN A 216 -37.36 -37.72 22.86
C ASN A 216 -36.01 -37.40 22.16
N TYR A 217 -35.28 -36.37 22.62
CA TYR A 217 -34.11 -35.83 21.93
C TYR A 217 -32.76 -35.97 22.65
N TYR A 218 -32.69 -36.53 23.86
CA TYR A 218 -31.41 -36.84 24.51
C TYR A 218 -31.05 -38.32 24.39
N ARG A 219 -30.46 -38.73 23.25
CA ARG A 219 -29.63 -39.95 23.23
C ARG A 219 -28.18 -39.59 23.54
N LYS A 220 -27.77 -39.87 24.78
CA LYS A 220 -26.37 -39.93 25.26
C LYS A 220 -25.51 -38.73 24.84
N LEU A 221 -25.47 -37.70 25.68
CA LEU A 221 -24.18 -37.08 25.98
C LEU A 221 -23.58 -37.89 27.13
N VAL A 222 -22.82 -38.93 26.78
CA VAL A 222 -21.85 -39.46 27.76
C VAL A 222 -20.86 -38.31 27.93
N LEU A 223 -20.95 -37.65 29.09
CA LEU A 223 -19.85 -36.88 29.64
C LEU A 223 -18.69 -37.87 29.77
N ALA A 224 -17.79 -37.88 28.79
CA ALA A 224 -16.46 -38.43 28.99
C ALA A 224 -15.72 -37.41 29.87
N CYS A 225 -15.95 -37.52 31.18
CA CYS A 225 -15.07 -37.01 32.21
C CYS A 225 -14.43 -38.23 32.86
N THR A 226 -13.39 -38.73 32.21
CA THR A 226 -12.28 -39.56 32.72
C THR A 226 -11.20 -39.58 31.66
#